data_AF-A0A2E5K0F4-F1
#
_entry.id   AF-A0A2E5K0F4-F1
#
_cell.length_a   1.000
_cell.length_b   1.000
_cell.length_c   1.000
_cell.angle_alpha   90.00
_cell.angle_beta   90.00
_cell.angle_gamma   90.00
#
_symmetry.space_group_name_H-M   'P 1'
#
loop_
_entity.id
_entity.type
_entity.pdbx_description
1 polymer ?
#
loop_
_entity_poly.entity_id
_entity_poly.type
_entity_poly.pdbx_seq_one_letter_code
_entity_poly.pdbx_strand_id
1 'polypeptide(L)'
;MEGKSFYRVLLGENLPELDHVIKDVNEIRNRQRLPMRSVQTKKYGYVFNAWSNSLRDVREATENTFADRRMQELANQGDPFWSARDDLFEFRTKEEFYGYETDPDATINLIDLSDPEIQAKIERHRKLLLDRMVRTKDHALTIKLLNLIG
;
A
#
# COMPACT_ATOMS: atom_id res chain seq x y z
N MET A 1 -3.25 17.95 14.93
CA MET A 1 -3.48 17.88 13.47
C MET A 1 -2.12 17.65 12.81
N GLU A 2 -1.98 16.69 11.89
CA GLU A 2 -0.68 16.39 11.25
C GLU A 2 -0.52 17.00 9.84
N GLY A 3 -1.62 17.47 9.24
CA GLY A 3 -1.56 18.21 7.98
C GLY A 3 -0.87 19.56 8.16
N LYS A 4 -0.17 20.01 7.11
CA LYS A 4 0.42 21.35 7.02
C LYS A 4 -0.35 22.18 6.00
N SER A 5 -0.34 23.49 6.17
CA SER A 5 -0.96 24.42 5.21
C SER A 5 -0.21 24.41 3.88
N PHE A 6 -0.95 24.39 2.77
CA PHE A 6 -0.39 24.53 1.42
C PHE A 6 -0.07 25.98 1.03
N TYR A 7 -0.37 26.97 1.88
CA TYR A 7 -0.22 28.39 1.54
C TYR A 7 1.19 28.75 1.05
N ARG A 8 2.24 28.28 1.72
CA ARG A 8 3.64 28.53 1.32
C ARG A 8 3.96 27.92 -0.05
N VAL A 9 3.42 26.74 -0.36
CA VAL A 9 3.57 26.12 -1.68
C VAL A 9 2.89 26.97 -2.76
N LEU A 10 1.72 27.55 -2.48
CA LEU A 10 1.03 28.45 -3.41
C LEU A 10 1.81 29.75 -3.68
N LEU A 11 2.66 30.17 -2.75
CA LEU A 11 3.61 31.28 -2.94
C LEU A 11 4.88 30.88 -3.70
N GLY A 12 4.99 29.62 -4.14
CA GLY A 12 6.14 29.09 -4.86
C GLY A 12 7.28 28.58 -3.97
N GLU A 13 7.08 28.50 -2.65
CA GLU A 13 8.11 27.96 -1.75
C GLU A 13 8.21 26.44 -1.86
N ASN A 14 9.45 25.93 -1.78
CA ASN A 14 9.72 24.50 -1.67
C ASN A 14 9.70 24.10 -0.19
N LEU A 15 8.89 23.09 0.14
CA LEU A 15 8.76 22.53 1.49
C LEU A 15 9.34 21.11 1.50
N PRO A 16 10.66 20.93 1.71
CA PRO A 16 11.30 19.62 1.72
C PRO A 16 10.75 18.71 2.84
N GLU A 17 10.11 19.28 3.86
CA GLU A 17 9.44 18.55 4.93
C GLU A 17 8.06 17.97 4.56
N LEU A 18 7.61 18.18 3.31
CA LEU A 18 6.42 17.56 2.69
C LEU A 18 6.84 16.52 1.64
N ASP A 19 7.68 15.57 2.04
CA ASP A 19 8.28 14.58 1.14
C ASP A 19 7.46 13.28 1.00
N HIS A 20 6.41 13.12 1.81
CA HIS A 20 5.53 11.96 1.77
C HIS A 20 4.10 12.26 2.25
N VAL A 21 3.19 11.34 1.93
CA VAL A 21 1.82 11.29 2.44
C VAL A 21 1.57 9.96 3.16
N ILE A 22 0.70 10.00 4.17
CA ILE A 22 0.21 8.83 4.90
C ILE A 22 -1.24 8.57 4.48
N LYS A 23 -1.60 7.31 4.29
CA LYS A 23 -2.98 6.89 3.98
C LYS A 23 -3.40 5.75 4.89
N ASP A 24 -4.58 5.88 5.48
CA ASP A 24 -5.14 4.90 6.41
C ASP A 24 -6.52 4.45 5.90
N VAL A 25 -6.74 3.13 5.83
CA VAL A 25 -8.04 2.52 5.58
C VAL A 25 -8.31 1.54 6.72
N ASN A 26 -9.53 1.49 7.24
CA ASN A 26 -9.90 0.59 8.34
C ASN A 26 -11.03 -0.37 7.97
N GLU A 27 -12.01 0.15 7.25
CA GLU A 27 -13.21 -0.57 6.87
C GLU A 27 -13.64 -0.13 5.47
N ILE A 28 -14.12 -1.08 4.67
CA ILE A 28 -14.70 -0.82 3.34
C ILE A 28 -16.23 -0.95 3.38
N ARG A 29 -16.90 -0.53 2.30
CA ARG A 29 -18.37 -0.39 2.15
C ARG A 29 -19.21 -1.56 2.71
N ASN A 30 -18.67 -2.78 2.72
CA ASN A 30 -19.35 -3.99 3.20
C ASN A 30 -19.09 -4.33 4.68
N ARG A 31 -18.66 -3.34 5.49
CA ARG A 31 -18.27 -3.52 6.91
C ARG A 31 -17.13 -4.51 7.12
N GLN A 32 -16.38 -4.81 6.06
CA GLN A 32 -15.20 -5.64 6.16
C GLN A 32 -14.07 -4.80 6.74
N ARG A 33 -13.57 -5.23 7.91
CA ARG A 33 -12.42 -4.63 8.58
C ARG A 33 -11.14 -5.09 7.89
N LEU A 34 -10.66 -4.25 6.99
CA LEU A 34 -9.44 -4.45 6.21
C LEU A 34 -8.45 -3.32 6.51
N PRO A 35 -7.89 -3.27 7.72
CA PRO A 35 -6.92 -2.23 8.08
C PRO A 35 -5.70 -2.27 7.16
N MET A 36 -5.50 -1.18 6.43
CA MET A 36 -4.36 -0.94 5.56
C MET A 36 -3.72 0.40 5.91
N ARG A 37 -2.39 0.46 5.81
CA ARG A 37 -1.60 1.64 6.11
C ARG A 37 -0.59 1.84 5.00
N SER A 38 -0.37 3.08 4.59
CA SER A 38 0.54 3.37 3.49
C SER A 38 1.32 4.64 3.70
N VAL A 39 2.58 4.61 3.25
CA VAL A 39 3.45 5.77 3.07
C VAL A 39 3.73 5.89 1.58
N GLN A 40 3.53 7.07 1.01
CA GLN A 40 3.91 7.35 -0.37
C GLN A 40 4.79 8.59 -0.43
N THR A 41 5.99 8.44 -0.98
CA THR A 41 6.85 9.54 -1.39
C THR A 41 6.60 9.89 -2.86
N LYS A 42 7.33 10.86 -3.40
CA LYS A 42 7.28 11.17 -4.84
C LYS A 42 7.60 9.96 -5.73
N LYS A 43 8.51 9.08 -5.29
CA LYS A 43 9.08 8.00 -6.12
C LYS A 43 8.59 6.61 -5.75
N TYR A 44 8.22 6.40 -4.49
CA TYR A 44 7.93 5.07 -3.96
C TYR A 44 6.67 5.06 -3.11
N GLY A 45 5.97 3.92 -3.15
CA GLY A 45 4.82 3.63 -2.32
C GLY A 45 5.05 2.37 -1.51
N TYR A 46 4.71 2.42 -0.24
CA TYR A 46 4.70 1.27 0.65
C TYR A 46 3.28 1.06 1.17
N VAL A 47 2.80 -0.18 1.17
CA VAL A 47 1.51 -0.58 1.73
C VAL A 47 1.71 -1.72 2.71
N PHE A 48 1.13 -1.58 3.90
CA PHE A 48 1.04 -2.61 4.90
C PHE A 48 -0.42 -3.06 5.05
N ASN A 49 -0.69 -4.32 4.71
CA ASN A 49 -1.99 -4.96 4.80
C ASN A 49 -2.12 -5.68 6.14
N ALA A 50 -2.58 -4.97 7.18
CA ALA A 50 -2.67 -5.52 8.54
C ALA A 50 -3.59 -6.75 8.63
N TRP A 51 -4.58 -6.82 7.75
CA TRP A 51 -5.51 -7.94 7.64
C TRP A 51 -4.96 -9.16 6.89
N SER A 52 -4.00 -8.96 5.97
CA SER A 52 -3.56 -10.05 5.11
C SER A 52 -2.74 -11.08 5.88
N ASN A 53 -3.06 -12.34 5.64
CA ASN A 53 -2.29 -13.53 5.98
C ASN A 53 -2.03 -14.39 4.72
N SER A 54 -2.22 -13.81 3.52
CA SER A 54 -2.14 -14.47 2.20
C SER A 54 -3.10 -15.64 1.97
N LEU A 55 -4.07 -15.87 2.87
CA LEU A 55 -4.99 -17.01 2.83
C LEU A 55 -6.47 -16.60 2.76
N ARG A 56 -6.74 -15.31 2.76
CA ARG A 56 -8.08 -14.77 2.94
C ARG A 56 -8.58 -14.15 1.64
N ASP A 57 -9.59 -14.79 1.05
CA ASP A 57 -10.49 -14.20 0.05
C ASP A 57 -11.16 -12.96 0.67
N VAL A 58 -10.91 -11.81 0.06
CA VAL A 58 -11.48 -10.52 0.45
C VAL A 58 -12.42 -10.05 -0.63
N ARG A 59 -13.65 -9.71 -0.19
CA ARG A 59 -14.65 -9.15 -1.08
C ARG A 59 -14.50 -7.65 -1.24
N GLU A 60 -13.83 -7.24 -2.31
CA GLU A 60 -13.64 -5.83 -2.63
C GLU A 60 -14.97 -5.15 -3.00
N ALA A 61 -15.02 -3.82 -2.84
CA ALA A 61 -16.23 -3.05 -3.10
C ALA A 61 -16.66 -3.03 -4.58
N THR A 62 -15.75 -3.40 -5.47
CA THR A 62 -15.88 -3.41 -6.94
C THR A 62 -16.09 -4.80 -7.54
N GLU A 63 -16.22 -5.82 -6.71
CA GLU A 63 -16.61 -7.16 -7.17
C GLU A 63 -17.89 -7.13 -8.00
N ASN A 64 -17.96 -8.02 -8.98
CA ASN A 64 -19.09 -8.18 -9.90
C ASN A 64 -19.44 -6.92 -10.71
N THR A 65 -18.54 -5.96 -10.81
CA THR A 65 -18.66 -4.91 -11.82
C THR A 65 -18.35 -5.49 -13.21
N PHE A 66 -18.69 -4.76 -14.27
CA PHE A 66 -18.36 -5.20 -15.64
C PHE A 66 -16.85 -5.33 -15.86
N ALA A 67 -16.05 -4.45 -15.25
CA ALA A 67 -14.59 -4.50 -15.33
C ALA A 67 -14.01 -5.73 -14.61
N ASP A 68 -14.50 -6.01 -13.40
CA ASP A 68 -14.10 -7.17 -12.61
C ASP A 68 -14.37 -8.49 -13.34
N ARG A 69 -15.60 -8.69 -13.82
CA ARG A 69 -15.94 -9.88 -14.62
C ARG A 69 -15.08 -10.02 -15.87
N ARG A 70 -14.75 -8.90 -16.53
CA ARG A 70 -13.90 -8.93 -17.72
C ARG A 70 -12.47 -9.34 -17.40
N MET A 71 -11.93 -8.89 -16.27
CA MET A 71 -10.61 -9.31 -15.77
C MET A 71 -10.59 -10.81 -15.47
N GLN A 72 -11.60 -11.32 -14.74
CA GLN A 72 -11.74 -12.75 -14.45
C GLN A 72 -11.87 -13.60 -15.72
N GLU A 73 -12.64 -13.15 -16.72
CA GLU A 73 -12.71 -13.83 -18.02
C GLU A 73 -11.35 -13.97 -18.69
N LEU A 74 -10.55 -12.90 -18.70
CA LEU A 74 -9.22 -12.88 -19.31
C LEU A 74 -8.22 -13.74 -18.52
N ALA A 75 -8.27 -13.69 -17.19
CA ALA A 75 -7.50 -14.56 -16.32
C ALA A 75 -7.83 -16.05 -16.55
N ASN A 76 -9.12 -16.40 -16.65
CA ASN A 76 -9.58 -17.77 -16.91
C ASN A 76 -9.24 -18.27 -18.33
N GLN A 77 -9.00 -17.37 -19.28
CA GLN A 77 -8.47 -17.70 -20.60
C GLN A 77 -6.96 -17.97 -20.59
N GLY A 78 -6.30 -17.80 -19.43
CA GLY A 78 -4.89 -18.07 -19.24
C GLY A 78 -3.97 -16.90 -19.61
N ASP A 79 -4.49 -15.66 -19.67
CA ASP A 79 -3.63 -14.47 -19.83
C ASP A 79 -2.85 -14.23 -18.53
N PRO A 80 -1.51 -14.40 -18.51
CA PRO A 80 -0.73 -14.35 -17.27
C PRO A 80 -0.78 -12.98 -16.58
N PHE A 81 -0.94 -11.90 -17.35
CA PHE A 81 -1.05 -10.57 -16.78
C PHE A 81 -2.36 -10.46 -15.98
N TRP A 82 -3.49 -10.84 -16.58
CA TRP A 82 -4.78 -10.75 -15.91
C TRP A 82 -4.91 -11.75 -14.76
N SER A 83 -4.34 -12.96 -14.86
CA SER A 83 -4.28 -13.89 -13.75
C SER A 83 -3.53 -13.31 -12.55
N ALA A 84 -2.35 -12.72 -12.76
CA ALA A 84 -1.59 -12.10 -11.67
C ALA A 84 -2.31 -10.90 -11.04
N ARG A 85 -3.10 -10.16 -11.83
CA ARG A 85 -3.93 -9.06 -11.33
C ARG A 85 -5.09 -9.56 -10.48
N ASP A 86 -5.81 -10.58 -10.96
CA ASP A 86 -6.93 -11.21 -10.26
C ASP A 86 -6.47 -11.79 -8.91
N ASP A 87 -5.37 -12.56 -8.92
CA ASP A 87 -4.75 -13.13 -7.71
C ASP A 87 -4.38 -12.06 -6.68
N LEU A 88 -3.85 -10.91 -7.15
CA LEU A 88 -3.47 -9.82 -6.25
C LEU A 88 -4.69 -9.22 -5.55
N PHE A 89 -5.81 -9.05 -6.26
CA PHE A 89 -7.04 -8.51 -5.66
C PHE A 89 -7.63 -9.47 -4.63
N GLU A 90 -7.52 -10.79 -4.84
CA GLU A 90 -8.07 -11.79 -3.93
C GLU A 90 -7.16 -12.07 -2.71
N PHE A 91 -5.84 -12.16 -2.91
CA PHE A 91 -4.90 -12.70 -1.91
C PHE A 91 -3.78 -11.74 -1.47
N ARG A 92 -3.90 -10.42 -1.71
CA ARG A 92 -2.91 -9.36 -1.42
C ARG A 92 -1.84 -9.75 -0.39
N THR A 93 -0.58 -9.45 -0.67
CA THR A 93 0.54 -9.75 0.23
C THR A 93 0.48 -8.93 1.53
N LYS A 94 1.26 -9.32 2.55
CA LYS A 94 1.34 -8.57 3.81
C LYS A 94 1.88 -7.17 3.63
N GLU A 95 2.90 -7.06 2.78
CA GLU A 95 3.62 -5.84 2.48
C GLU A 95 3.76 -5.71 0.97
N GLU A 96 3.66 -4.47 0.49
CA GLU A 96 3.83 -4.12 -0.92
C GLU A 96 4.74 -2.90 -1.02
N PHE A 97 5.65 -2.91 -1.99
CA PHE A 97 6.53 -1.78 -2.28
C PHE A 97 6.61 -1.53 -3.78
N TYR A 98 6.33 -0.30 -4.22
CA TYR A 98 6.21 0.05 -5.63
C TYR A 98 7.09 1.25 -5.99
N GLY A 99 7.67 1.23 -7.20
CA GLY A 99 8.46 2.33 -7.76
C GLY A 99 7.71 3.08 -8.85
N TYR A 100 7.16 4.26 -8.54
CA TYR A 100 6.27 5.02 -9.43
C TYR A 100 6.98 5.72 -10.59
N GLU A 101 8.30 5.88 -10.55
CA GLU A 101 9.04 6.46 -11.68
C GLU A 101 9.13 5.48 -12.87
N THR A 102 9.21 4.18 -12.59
CA THR A 102 9.38 3.14 -13.61
C THR A 102 8.10 2.34 -13.85
N ASP A 103 7.25 2.23 -12.83
CA ASP A 103 5.98 1.50 -12.84
C ASP A 103 4.89 2.37 -12.19
N PRO A 104 4.38 3.38 -12.94
CA PRO A 104 3.41 4.33 -12.41
C PRO A 104 2.08 3.65 -12.01
N ASP A 105 1.78 2.49 -12.58
CA ASP A 105 0.54 1.73 -12.35
C ASP A 105 0.66 0.74 -11.18
N ALA A 106 1.82 0.65 -10.52
CA ALA A 106 2.08 -0.24 -9.38
C ALA A 106 1.71 -1.71 -9.69
N THR A 107 2.21 -2.20 -10.82
CA THR A 107 2.04 -3.57 -11.28
C THR A 107 3.13 -4.52 -10.80
N ILE A 108 4.29 -4.00 -10.39
CA ILE A 108 5.46 -4.77 -9.98
C ILE A 108 5.76 -4.51 -8.51
N ASN A 109 5.44 -5.48 -7.64
CA ASN A 109 5.77 -5.42 -6.23
C ASN A 109 7.26 -5.74 -6.01
N LEU A 110 8.01 -4.78 -5.48
CA LEU A 110 9.45 -4.84 -5.23
C LEU A 110 9.80 -5.30 -3.81
N ILE A 111 8.82 -5.69 -2.98
CA ILE A 111 9.03 -5.97 -1.56
C ILE A 111 10.11 -7.05 -1.30
N ASP A 112 10.17 -8.07 -2.16
CA ASP A 112 11.11 -9.20 -2.04
C ASP A 112 12.40 -9.00 -2.86
N LEU A 113 12.56 -7.85 -3.52
CA LEU A 113 13.74 -7.60 -4.36
C LEU A 113 14.99 -7.44 -3.49
N SER A 114 15.98 -8.33 -3.64
CA SER A 114 17.17 -8.37 -2.80
C SER A 114 18.21 -7.26 -3.07
N ASP A 115 17.87 -6.25 -3.86
CA ASP A 115 18.74 -5.11 -4.15
C ASP A 115 18.95 -4.25 -2.88
N PRO A 116 20.20 -4.00 -2.43
CA PRO A 116 20.46 -3.27 -1.19
C PRO A 116 19.90 -1.83 -1.17
N GLU A 117 19.89 -1.14 -2.30
CA GLU A 117 19.37 0.23 -2.41
C GLU A 117 17.84 0.23 -2.28
N ILE A 118 17.18 -0.76 -2.89
CA ILE A 118 15.74 -0.95 -2.76
C ILE A 118 15.36 -1.36 -1.33
N GLN A 119 16.12 -2.29 -0.73
CA GLN A 119 15.90 -2.69 0.66
C GLN A 119 16.05 -1.51 1.63
N ALA A 120 17.06 -0.64 1.44
CA ALA A 120 17.20 0.58 2.25
C ALA A 120 15.99 1.53 2.10
N LYS A 121 15.40 1.61 0.91
CA LYS A 121 14.17 2.39 0.69
C LYS A 121 12.97 1.73 1.36
N ILE A 122 12.82 0.41 1.30
CA ILE A 122 11.76 -0.32 2.00
C ILE A 122 11.85 -0.04 3.51
N GLU A 123 13.03 -0.19 4.11
CA GLU A 123 13.25 0.07 5.53
C GLU A 123 12.93 1.51 5.93
N ARG A 124 13.29 2.48 5.09
CA ARG A 124 12.89 3.88 5.31
C ARG A 124 11.37 4.04 5.38
N HIS A 125 10.62 3.40 4.47
CA HIS A 125 9.16 3.53 4.42
C HIS A 125 8.48 2.77 5.57
N ARG A 126 8.98 1.58 5.91
CA ARG A 126 8.62 0.82 7.12
C ARG A 126 8.74 1.69 8.36
N LYS A 127 9.92 2.32 8.55
CA LYS A 127 10.17 3.22 9.67
C LYS A 127 9.24 4.44 9.70
N LEU A 128 9.05 5.11 8.56
CA LEU A 128 8.13 6.26 8.47
C LEU A 128 6.71 5.88 8.91
N LEU A 129 6.23 4.72 8.46
CA LEU A 129 4.92 4.24 8.83
C LEU A 129 4.85 3.86 10.31
N LEU A 130 5.85 3.15 10.83
CA LEU A 130 5.90 2.74 12.22
C LEU A 130 5.92 3.95 13.16
N ASP A 131 6.80 4.92 12.90
CA ASP A 131 6.91 6.15 13.69
C ASP A 131 5.57 6.90 13.71
N ARG A 132 4.86 6.91 12.57
CA ARG A 132 3.51 7.48 12.47
C ARG A 132 2.51 6.70 13.32
N MET A 133 2.45 5.39 13.18
CA MET A 133 1.49 4.52 13.91
C MET A 133 1.70 4.58 15.42
N VAL A 134 2.95 4.56 15.89
CA VAL A 134 3.30 4.69 17.32
C VAL A 134 2.85 6.05 17.85
N ARG A 135 3.23 7.14 17.18
CA ARG A 135 2.93 8.51 17.62
C ARG A 135 1.43 8.75 17.75
N THR A 136 0.62 8.20 16.85
CA THR A 136 -0.83 8.38 16.86
C THR A 136 -1.60 7.29 17.59
N LYS A 137 -0.90 6.34 18.25
CA LYS A 137 -1.52 5.20 18.94
C LYS A 137 -2.49 4.45 18.03
N ASP A 138 -2.04 4.15 16.81
CA ASP A 138 -2.86 3.49 15.80
C ASP A 138 -3.33 2.11 16.29
N HIS A 139 -4.63 1.86 16.21
CA HIS A 139 -5.23 0.58 16.64
C HIS A 139 -4.77 -0.62 15.81
N ALA A 140 -4.27 -0.40 14.59
CA ALA A 140 -3.70 -1.45 13.77
C ALA A 140 -2.27 -1.82 14.21
N LEU A 141 -1.65 -1.08 15.12
CA LEU A 141 -0.33 -1.41 15.67
C LEU A 141 -0.44 -2.59 16.64
N THR A 142 0.31 -3.66 16.39
CA THR A 142 0.37 -4.83 17.28
C THR A 142 1.82 -5.22 17.58
N ILE A 143 2.05 -6.02 18.63
CA ILE A 143 3.41 -6.51 18.98
C ILE A 143 4.02 -7.31 17.82
N LYS A 144 3.21 -8.12 17.12
CA LYS A 144 3.68 -8.88 15.94
C LYS A 144 4.11 -7.95 14.80
N LEU A 145 3.46 -6.79 14.69
CA LEU A 145 3.77 -5.75 13.70
C LEU A 145 5.07 -5.01 14.02
N LEU A 146 5.31 -4.73 15.30
CA LEU A 146 6.56 -4.13 15.75
C LEU A 146 7.79 -4.97 15.34
N ASN A 147 7.66 -6.29 15.41
CA ASN A 147 8.73 -7.23 15.04
C ASN A 147 8.87 -7.45 13.51
N LEU A 148 7.90 -7.01 12.72
CA LEU A 148 7.93 -7.13 11.25
C LEU A 148 8.53 -5.88 10.59
N ILE A 149 8.37 -4.72 11.23
CA ILE A 149 8.69 -3.39 10.68
C ILE A 149 9.90 -2.76 11.40
N GLY A 150 10.37 -3.34 12.51
CA GLY A 150 11.55 -2.90 13.27
C GLY A 150 12.55 -4.02 13.46
#